data_AF-A0A0C9NE87-F1
#
_entry.id   AF-A0A0C9NE87-F1
#
_cell.length_a   1.000
_cell.length_b   1.000
_cell.length_c   1.000
_cell.angle_alpha   90.00
_cell.angle_beta   90.00
_cell.angle_gamma   90.00
#
_symmetry.space_group_name_H-M   'P 1'
#
loop_
_entity.id
_entity.type
_entity.pdbx_description
1 polymer ?
#
loop_
_entity_poly.entity_id
_entity_poly.type
_entity_poly.pdbx_seq_one_letter_code
_entity_poly.pdbx_strand_id
1 'polypeptide(L)'
;MKGGPLRRWRERGGRVVRVLLPFEDIMDVALALLALSPGELAALGWSFAARKRLLEHFLIAGKEADAIDPTALDRTILTLRLPARDVRRLQDFARRELPKMASRAAVIDRLEAALDTAIGGER
;
A
#
# COMPACT_ATOMS: atom_id res chain seq x y z
N MET A 1 33.83 14.21 -2.34
CA MET A 1 33.48 12.98 -3.07
C MET A 1 31.97 12.84 -3.12
N LYS A 2 31.34 13.02 -4.29
CA LYS A 2 29.88 13.15 -4.44
C LYS A 2 29.23 11.75 -4.45
N GLY A 3 28.53 11.38 -3.38
CA GLY A 3 27.67 10.20 -3.35
C GLY A 3 26.62 10.28 -4.46
N GLY A 4 26.69 9.37 -5.43
CA GLY A 4 25.95 9.46 -6.68
C GLY A 4 24.42 9.36 -6.57
N PRO A 5 23.69 9.60 -7.68
CA PRO A 5 22.23 9.53 -7.76
C PRO A 5 21.63 8.22 -7.21
N LEU A 6 22.34 7.11 -7.39
CA LEU A 6 21.98 5.78 -6.91
C LEU A 6 21.95 5.66 -5.38
N ARG A 7 22.86 6.37 -4.69
CA ARG A 7 22.91 6.38 -3.23
C ARG A 7 21.71 7.16 -2.67
N ARG A 8 21.39 8.31 -3.25
CA ARG A 8 20.17 9.08 -2.95
C ARG A 8 18.88 8.36 -3.34
N TRP A 9 18.92 7.45 -4.31
CA TRP A 9 17.77 6.63 -4.70
C TRP A 9 17.51 5.50 -3.69
N ARG A 10 18.57 4.80 -3.26
CA ARG A 10 18.49 3.82 -2.17
C ARG A 10 18.08 4.47 -0.84
N GLU A 11 18.67 5.60 -0.48
CA GLU A 11 18.35 6.35 0.75
C GLU A 11 16.91 6.89 0.75
N ARG A 12 16.30 7.14 -0.42
CA ARG A 12 14.88 7.54 -0.56
C ARG A 12 13.90 6.36 -0.66
N GLY A 13 14.32 5.15 -0.32
CA GLY A 13 13.46 3.95 -0.37
C GLY A 13 13.20 3.46 -1.80
N GLY A 14 14.20 3.54 -2.68
CA GLY A 14 14.11 3.10 -4.07
C GLY A 14 13.92 1.59 -4.25
N ARG A 15 14.07 0.78 -3.20
CA ARG A 15 13.76 -0.65 -3.25
C ARG A 15 12.26 -0.83 -3.43
N VAL A 16 11.86 -1.46 -4.53
CA VAL A 16 10.48 -1.89 -4.77
C VAL A 16 10.33 -3.31 -4.23
N VAL A 17 9.33 -3.53 -3.39
CA VAL A 17 8.96 -4.84 -2.84
C VAL A 17 7.59 -5.25 -3.37
N ARG A 18 7.30 -6.55 -3.29
CA ARG A 18 6.03 -7.13 -3.71
C ARG A 18 5.17 -7.37 -2.48
N VAL A 19 3.96 -6.83 -2.49
CA VAL A 19 2.93 -7.08 -1.49
C VAL A 19 1.81 -7.84 -2.19
N LEU A 20 1.45 -9.00 -1.66
CA LEU A 20 0.40 -9.85 -2.22
C LEU A 20 -0.88 -9.63 -1.42
N LEU A 21 -1.96 -9.20 -2.09
CA LEU A 21 -3.25 -8.96 -1.46
C LEU A 21 -4.41 -9.41 -2.35
N PRO A 22 -5.51 -9.92 -1.77
CA PRO A 22 -6.78 -10.07 -2.47
C PRO A 22 -7.23 -8.77 -3.11
N PHE A 23 -7.87 -8.84 -4.27
CA PHE A 23 -8.44 -7.66 -4.92
C PHE A 23 -9.45 -6.93 -4.01
N GLU A 24 -10.29 -7.66 -3.26
CA GLU A 24 -11.23 -7.06 -2.30
C GLU A 24 -10.51 -6.18 -1.27
N ASP A 25 -9.37 -6.65 -0.74
CA ASP A 25 -8.58 -5.93 0.25
C ASP A 25 -7.93 -4.68 -0.37
N ILE A 26 -7.46 -4.79 -1.62
CA ILE A 26 -6.89 -3.64 -2.35
C ILE A 26 -7.94 -2.53 -2.49
N MET A 27 -9.18 -2.89 -2.84
CA MET A 27 -10.28 -1.94 -2.98
C MET A 27 -10.67 -1.32 -1.64
N ASP A 28 -10.82 -2.12 -0.59
CA ASP A 28 -11.16 -1.62 0.75
C ASP A 28 -10.09 -0.62 1.24
N VAL A 29 -8.81 -0.95 1.08
CA VAL A 29 -7.70 -0.07 1.49
C VAL A 29 -7.63 1.18 0.59
N ALA A 30 -7.93 1.06 -0.71
CA ALA A 30 -7.98 2.21 -1.62
C ALA A 30 -9.06 3.23 -1.20
N LEU A 31 -10.26 2.74 -0.88
CA LEU A 31 -11.38 3.55 -0.44
C LEU A 31 -11.08 4.21 0.91
N ALA A 32 -10.48 3.48 1.84
CA ALA A 32 -10.05 4.03 3.12
C ALA A 32 -8.99 5.14 2.94
N LEU A 33 -8.02 4.97 2.05
CA LEU A 33 -7.04 6.01 1.72
C LEU A 33 -7.70 7.26 1.11
N LEU A 34 -8.70 7.08 0.25
CA LEU A 34 -9.45 8.18 -0.36
C LEU A 34 -10.29 8.94 0.68
N ALA A 35 -10.84 8.23 1.67
CA ALA A 35 -11.67 8.79 2.72
C ALA A 35 -10.90 9.70 3.70
N LEU A 36 -9.56 9.59 3.76
CA LEU A 36 -8.75 10.44 4.62
C LEU A 36 -8.95 11.94 4.31
N SER A 37 -9.29 12.69 5.35
CA SER A 37 -9.30 14.14 5.33
C SER A 37 -7.87 14.71 5.25
N PRO A 38 -7.71 15.98 4.83
CA PRO A 38 -6.40 16.65 4.88
C PRO A 38 -5.78 16.68 6.28
N GLY A 39 -6.59 16.77 7.34
CA GLY A 39 -6.13 16.75 8.73
C GLY A 39 -5.55 15.40 9.14
N GLU A 40 -6.21 14.30 8.76
CA GLU A 40 -5.72 12.94 9.03
C GLU A 40 -4.45 12.66 8.23
N LEU A 41 -4.37 13.11 6.97
CA LEU A 41 -3.13 13.04 6.19
C LEU A 41 -1.98 13.79 6.89
N ALA A 42 -2.23 14.99 7.41
CA ALA A 42 -1.24 15.74 8.16
C ALA A 42 -0.81 15.02 9.45
N ALA A 43 -1.75 14.38 10.17
CA ALA A 43 -1.47 13.60 11.38
C ALA A 43 -0.63 12.33 11.11
N LEU A 44 -0.67 11.81 9.88
CA LEU A 44 0.23 10.76 9.40
C LEU A 44 1.58 11.30 8.91
N GLY A 45 1.75 12.63 8.82
CA GLY A 45 2.92 13.27 8.23
C GLY A 45 2.97 13.11 6.70
N TRP A 46 1.82 12.93 6.05
CA TRP A 46 1.71 12.68 4.63
C TRP A 46 1.26 13.92 3.88
N SER A 47 1.83 14.12 2.69
CA SER A 47 1.29 15.06 1.73
C SER A 47 0.19 14.42 0.88
N PHE A 48 -0.64 15.25 0.26
CA PHE A 48 -1.58 14.79 -0.77
C PHE A 48 -0.88 14.00 -1.88
N ALA A 49 0.34 14.41 -2.26
CA ALA A 49 1.15 13.70 -3.25
C ALA A 49 1.55 12.29 -2.79
N ALA A 50 1.76 12.07 -1.49
CA ALA A 50 2.02 10.73 -0.96
C ALA A 50 0.79 9.83 -1.09
N ARG A 51 -0.41 10.34 -0.75
CA ARG A 51 -1.67 9.61 -0.97
C ARG A 51 -1.89 9.29 -2.45
N LYS A 52 -1.76 10.29 -3.33
CA LYS A 52 -1.90 10.11 -4.78
C LYS A 52 -0.98 9.00 -5.30
N ARG A 53 0.30 9.02 -4.90
CA ARG A 53 1.25 7.99 -5.31
C ARG A 53 0.86 6.59 -4.85
N LEU A 54 0.38 6.43 -3.61
CA LEU A 54 -0.11 5.14 -3.11
C LEU A 54 -1.31 4.64 -3.94
N LEU A 55 -2.28 5.51 -4.21
CA LEU A 55 -3.45 5.18 -5.04
C LEU A 55 -3.05 4.82 -6.49
N GLU A 56 -2.02 5.45 -7.06
CA GLU A 56 -1.49 5.09 -8.37
C GLU A 56 -0.93 3.66 -8.37
N HIS A 57 -0.25 3.23 -7.31
CA HIS A 57 0.21 1.85 -7.20
C HIS A 57 -0.95 0.85 -7.15
N PHE A 58 -2.03 1.20 -6.46
CA PHE A 58 -3.21 0.36 -6.36
C PHE A 58 -3.94 0.27 -7.70
N LEU A 59 -4.06 1.40 -8.40
CA LEU A 59 -4.63 1.44 -9.75
C LEU A 59 -3.83 0.60 -10.74
N ILE A 60 -2.49 0.63 -10.68
CA ILE A 60 -1.63 -0.18 -11.54
C ILE A 60 -1.88 -1.68 -11.32
N ALA A 61 -1.98 -2.13 -10.06
CA ALA A 61 -2.32 -3.51 -9.76
C ALA A 61 -3.77 -3.85 -10.18
N GLY A 62 -4.71 -2.92 -9.95
CA GLY A 62 -6.10 -3.07 -10.36
C GLY A 62 -6.30 -3.22 -11.86
N LYS A 63 -5.42 -2.68 -12.72
CA LYS A 63 -5.49 -2.95 -14.18
C LYS A 63 -5.28 -4.42 -14.53
N GLU A 64 -4.59 -5.19 -13.68
CA GLU A 64 -4.48 -6.64 -13.87
C GLU A 64 -5.85 -7.33 -13.66
N ALA A 65 -6.78 -6.71 -12.91
CA ALA A 65 -8.15 -7.18 -12.72
C ALA A 65 -9.03 -7.13 -13.97
N ASP A 66 -8.77 -6.21 -14.92
CA ASP A 66 -9.58 -6.05 -16.13
C ASP A 66 -9.58 -7.32 -17.01
N ALA A 67 -8.55 -8.15 -16.87
CA ALA A 67 -8.41 -9.41 -17.61
C ALA A 67 -8.92 -10.65 -16.83
N ILE A 68 -9.42 -10.46 -15.60
CA ILE A 68 -9.84 -11.54 -14.71
C ILE A 68 -11.35 -11.71 -14.79
N ASP A 69 -11.82 -12.96 -14.72
CA ASP A 69 -13.24 -13.29 -14.62
C ASP A 69 -13.86 -12.61 -13.38
N PRO A 70 -14.91 -11.78 -13.53
CA PRO A 70 -15.57 -11.10 -12.42
C PRO A 70 -15.99 -12.05 -11.28
N THR A 71 -16.34 -13.30 -11.59
CA THR A 71 -16.78 -14.29 -10.59
C THR A 71 -15.63 -14.80 -9.71
N ALA A 72 -14.38 -14.67 -10.17
CA ALA A 72 -13.18 -15.04 -9.43
C ALA A 72 -12.45 -13.83 -8.83
N LEU A 73 -12.84 -12.62 -9.21
CA LEU A 73 -12.05 -11.41 -8.98
C LEU A 73 -11.81 -11.12 -7.50
N ASP A 74 -12.85 -11.17 -6.67
CA ASP A 74 -12.77 -10.81 -5.24
C ASP A 74 -11.71 -11.62 -4.48
N ARG A 75 -11.52 -12.89 -4.88
CA ARG A 75 -10.57 -13.82 -4.24
C ARG A 75 -9.21 -13.85 -4.93
N THR A 76 -9.05 -13.14 -6.04
CA THR A 76 -7.82 -13.16 -6.81
C THR A 76 -6.74 -12.37 -6.08
N ILE A 77 -5.60 -13.02 -5.83
CA ILE A 77 -4.44 -12.37 -5.23
C ILE A 77 -3.69 -11.60 -6.31
N LEU A 78 -3.57 -10.29 -6.12
CA LEU A 78 -2.81 -9.41 -7.01
C LEU A 78 -1.48 -9.00 -6.37
N THR A 79 -0.53 -8.63 -7.23
CA THR A 79 0.80 -8.19 -6.79
C THR A 79 0.91 -6.67 -6.82
N LEU A 80 0.93 -6.05 -5.65
CA LEU A 80 1.27 -4.64 -5.48
C LEU A 80 2.79 -4.47 -5.47
N ARG A 81 3.30 -3.67 -6.41
CA ARG A 81 4.73 -3.28 -6.45
C ARG A 81 4.89 -1.92 -5.78
N LEU A 82 5.43 -1.91 -4.57
CA LEU A 82 5.51 -0.71 -3.73
C LEU A 82 6.95 -0.37 -3.36
N PRO A 83 7.35 0.91 -3.41
CA PRO A 83 8.57 1.35 -2.75
C PRO A 83 8.52 1.02 -1.25
N ALA A 84 9.63 0.58 -0.66
CA ALA A 84 9.67 0.20 0.76
C ALA A 84 9.23 1.33 1.71
N ARG A 85 9.47 2.59 1.33
CA ARG A 85 8.96 3.77 2.07
C ARG A 85 7.44 3.84 2.11
N ASP A 86 6.78 3.36 1.06
CA ASP A 86 5.34 3.42 0.88
C ASP A 86 4.68 2.21 1.56
N VAL A 87 5.39 1.08 1.67
CA VAL A 87 5.01 -0.04 2.56
C VAL A 87 5.00 0.39 4.02
N ARG A 88 6.04 1.07 4.51
CA ARG A 88 6.07 1.60 5.89
C ARG A 88 4.94 2.57 6.16
N ARG A 89 4.64 3.44 5.19
CA ARG A 89 3.46 4.31 5.23
C ARG A 89 2.19 3.49 5.38
N LEU A 90 1.97 2.49 4.53
CA LEU A 90 0.79 1.64 4.65
C LEU A 90 0.71 0.93 6.02
N GLN A 91 1.82 0.50 6.62
CA GLN A 91 1.81 -0.07 7.98
C GLN A 91 1.35 0.95 9.03
N ASP A 92 1.82 2.19 8.94
CA ASP A 92 1.41 3.24 9.88
C ASP A 92 -0.07 3.62 9.70
N PHE A 93 -0.54 3.66 8.46
CA PHE A 93 -1.95 3.89 8.14
C PHE A 93 -2.84 2.73 8.60
N ALA A 94 -2.42 1.48 8.36
CA ALA A 94 -3.15 0.29 8.78
C ALA A 94 -3.36 0.25 10.29
N ARG A 95 -2.32 0.60 11.06
CA ARG A 95 -2.40 0.62 12.52
C ARG A 95 -3.20 1.78 13.10
N ARG A 96 -3.13 2.96 12.46
CA ARG A 96 -3.64 4.20 13.05
C ARG A 96 -5.00 4.62 12.54
N GLU A 97 -5.31 4.37 11.27
CA GLU A 97 -6.50 4.94 10.62
C GLU A 97 -7.52 3.88 10.19
N LEU A 98 -7.10 2.72 9.66
CA LEU A 98 -8.05 1.67 9.28
C LEU A 98 -9.02 1.24 10.40
N PRO A 99 -8.60 1.09 11.68
CA PRO A 99 -9.52 0.74 12.76
C PRO A 99 -10.62 1.78 12.99
N LYS A 100 -10.39 3.05 12.62
CA LYS A 100 -11.36 4.14 12.77
C LYS A 100 -12.39 4.17 11.64
N MET A 101 -12.08 3.56 10.49
CA MET A 101 -12.87 3.65 9.26
C MET A 101 -13.89 2.52 9.10
N ALA A 102 -14.19 1.79 10.18
CA ALA A 102 -15.02 0.58 10.15
C ALA A 102 -14.53 -0.48 9.15
N SER A 103 -13.24 -0.47 8.79
CA SER A 103 -12.63 -1.49 7.96
C SER A 103 -12.73 -2.85 8.66
N ARG A 104 -12.93 -3.91 7.89
CA ARG A 104 -13.05 -5.27 8.43
C ARG A 104 -11.73 -5.66 9.11
N ALA A 105 -11.79 -6.15 10.36
CA ALA A 105 -10.59 -6.57 11.09
C ALA A 105 -9.73 -7.56 10.29
N ALA A 106 -10.37 -8.49 9.57
CA ALA A 106 -9.68 -9.44 8.70
C ALA A 106 -8.87 -8.79 7.56
N VAL A 107 -9.32 -7.65 7.02
CA VAL A 107 -8.59 -6.88 6.00
C VAL A 107 -7.35 -6.26 6.61
N ILE A 108 -7.46 -5.71 7.83
CA ILE A 108 -6.33 -5.13 8.58
C ILE A 108 -5.29 -6.21 8.85
N ASP A 109 -5.69 -7.36 9.39
CA ASP A 109 -4.78 -8.47 9.70
C ASP A 109 -4.05 -8.98 8.45
N ARG A 110 -4.77 -9.17 7.34
CA ARG A 110 -4.17 -9.59 6.06
C ARG A 110 -3.23 -8.54 5.48
N LEU A 111 -3.61 -7.26 5.55
CA LEU A 111 -2.76 -6.16 5.12
C LEU A 111 -1.47 -6.11 5.94
N GLU A 112 -1.56 -6.12 7.27
CA GLU A 112 -0.39 -6.09 8.15
C GLU A 112 0.54 -7.29 7.88
N ALA A 113 -0.01 -8.50 7.79
CA ALA A 113 0.77 -9.70 7.48
C ALA A 113 1.46 -9.62 6.10
N ALA A 114 0.78 -9.10 5.08
CA ALA A 114 1.34 -8.94 3.74
C ALA A 114 2.46 -7.88 3.71
N LEU A 115 2.28 -6.76 4.42
CA LEU A 115 3.29 -5.70 4.52
C LEU A 115 4.51 -6.17 5.32
N ASP A 116 4.30 -6.89 6.42
CA ASP A 116 5.38 -7.45 7.24
C ASP A 116 6.17 -8.51 6.48
N THR A 117 5.49 -9.39 5.74
CA THR A 117 6.14 -10.38 4.86
C THR A 117 6.98 -9.69 3.79
N ALA A 118 6.47 -8.63 3.17
CA ALA A 118 7.18 -7.89 2.14
C ALA A 118 8.45 -7.17 2.65
N ILE A 119 8.54 -6.89 3.96
CA ILE A 119 9.73 -6.32 4.61
C ILE A 119 10.62 -7.41 5.23
N GLY A 120 10.02 -8.49 5.74
CA GLY A 120 10.67 -9.54 6.53
C GLY A 120 11.17 -10.74 5.75
N GLY A 121 10.61 -11.05 4.58
CA GLY A 121 11.03 -12.14 3.68
C GLY A 121 12.39 -11.94 3.01
N GLU A 122 13.21 -11.02 3.52
CA GLU A 122 14.51 -10.62 3.00
C GLU A 122 15.57 -10.51 4.12
N ARG A 123 15.47 -11.34 5.16
CA ARG A 123 16.57 -11.67 6.08
C ARG A 123 17.20 -13.00 5.72
#